data_AF-A0A381XJW1-F1
#
_entry.id   AF-A0A381XJW1-F1
#
_cell.length_a   1.000
_cell.length_b   1.000
_cell.length_c   1.000
_cell.angle_alpha   90.00
_cell.angle_beta   90.00
_cell.angle_gamma   90.00
#
_symmetry.space_group_name_H-M   'P 1'
#
loop_
_entity.id
_entity.type
_entity.pdbx_description
1 polymer ?
#
loop_
_entity_poly.entity_id
_entity_poly.type
_entity_poly.pdbx_seq_one_letter_code
_entity_poly.pdbx_strand_id
1 'polypeptide(L)'
;MPSDRLKQVFEKEVLELHATGTAKGEENIVTEVRHAEGNRGPRFLLEGEGDKEFIRLNSNSYLGLGLHPGVIAAEESASSKFGAGPGAVRFISGSYSVHTNLEQELADFHNRQAAMIFSSAYATIISTIAATVTKDTVVISDELNHNCIINGTRMSSACGKVIYPHLKMDALATSLKNWSGKARRALIVTDGVFSMRGDHAPLDKIMEIAREYDHMYEENAVVLVDDSHGVAAMGETGRGVEEFTRSTPVDILVGTLGKAFGVNGGYVTSSNAIIDFLREKSPMYIYSNPITTGEAAAARKA
;
A
#
# COMPACT_ATOMS: atom_id res chain seq x y z
N MET A 1 -15.12 22.23 -30.30
CA MET A 1 -14.66 20.89 -29.85
C MET A 1 -15.69 20.31 -28.89
N PRO A 2 -15.88 18.98 -28.87
CA PRO A 2 -16.79 18.32 -27.91
C PRO A 2 -16.56 18.73 -26.44
N SER A 3 -15.33 19.11 -26.09
CA SER A 3 -14.91 19.54 -24.75
C SER A 3 -15.35 20.94 -24.33
N ASP A 4 -15.85 21.81 -25.22
CA ASP A 4 -15.86 23.26 -24.92
C ASP A 4 -16.81 23.66 -23.78
N ARG A 5 -18.02 23.07 -23.74
CA ARG A 5 -18.93 23.25 -22.59
C ARG A 5 -18.42 22.55 -21.34
N LEU A 6 -17.66 21.48 -21.49
CA LEU A 6 -17.09 20.72 -20.37
C LEU A 6 -15.95 21.48 -19.69
N LYS A 7 -15.10 22.17 -20.45
CA LYS A 7 -14.03 23.04 -19.92
C LYS A 7 -14.57 24.08 -18.94
N GLN A 8 -15.67 24.75 -19.30
CA GLN A 8 -16.29 25.75 -18.44
C GLN A 8 -16.78 25.15 -17.11
N VAL A 9 -17.28 23.91 -17.13
CA VAL A 9 -17.69 23.19 -15.92
C VAL A 9 -16.47 22.87 -15.05
N PHE A 10 -15.40 22.34 -15.64
CA PHE A 10 -14.17 21.99 -14.92
C PHE A 10 -13.45 23.21 -14.36
N GLU A 11 -13.36 24.29 -15.13
CA GLU A 11 -12.78 25.57 -14.67
C GLU A 11 -13.54 26.09 -13.45
N LYS A 12 -14.88 26.04 -13.48
CA LYS A 12 -15.70 26.44 -12.33
C LYS A 12 -15.41 25.59 -11.10
N GLU A 13 -15.34 24.28 -11.25
CA GLU A 13 -15.04 23.36 -10.13
C GLU A 13 -13.65 23.60 -9.54
N VAL A 14 -12.64 23.81 -10.39
CA VAL A 14 -11.28 24.16 -9.95
C VAL A 14 -11.26 25.51 -9.22
N LEU A 15 -11.97 26.52 -9.74
CA LEU A 15 -12.10 27.82 -9.07
C LEU A 15 -12.74 27.69 -7.68
N GLU A 16 -13.73 26.81 -7.51
CA GLU A 16 -14.36 26.53 -6.21
C GLU A 16 -13.36 25.85 -5.24
N LEU A 17 -12.53 24.93 -5.72
CA LEU A 17 -11.45 24.33 -4.91
C LEU A 17 -10.42 25.37 -4.45
N HIS A 18 -10.05 26.32 -5.32
CA HIS A 18 -9.17 27.43 -4.96
C HIS A 18 -9.85 28.37 -3.95
N ALA A 19 -11.11 28.74 -4.18
CA ALA A 19 -11.85 29.63 -3.29
C ALA A 19 -12.03 29.05 -1.88
N THR A 20 -12.09 27.72 -1.75
CA THR A 20 -12.20 27.01 -0.47
C THR A 20 -10.84 26.66 0.16
N GLY A 21 -9.72 26.92 -0.53
CA GLY A 21 -8.39 26.55 -0.07
C GLY A 21 -8.14 25.03 -0.03
N THR A 22 -8.89 24.25 -0.81
CA THR A 22 -8.80 22.78 -0.86
C THR A 22 -8.14 22.26 -2.15
N ALA A 23 -7.79 23.16 -3.07
CA ALA A 23 -7.00 22.84 -4.25
C ALA A 23 -5.64 22.26 -3.87
N LYS A 24 -5.19 21.25 -4.63
CA LYS A 24 -3.93 20.52 -4.41
C LYS A 24 -2.94 20.65 -5.57
N GLY A 25 -3.28 21.44 -6.59
CA GLY A 25 -2.54 21.50 -7.85
C GLY A 25 -1.23 22.30 -7.80
N GLU A 26 -0.94 22.99 -6.71
CA GLU A 26 0.34 23.67 -6.51
C GLU A 26 1.38 22.66 -6.00
N GLU A 27 2.40 22.40 -6.83
CA GLU A 27 3.46 21.44 -6.56
C GLU A 27 4.80 22.14 -6.34
N ASN A 28 5.55 21.72 -5.30
CA ASN A 28 6.94 22.15 -5.13
C ASN A 28 7.86 21.26 -5.96
N ILE A 29 8.39 21.79 -7.06
CA ILE A 29 9.24 21.03 -7.99
C ILE A 29 10.67 20.97 -7.46
N VAL A 30 11.15 19.77 -7.13
CA VAL A 30 12.54 19.52 -6.72
C VAL A 30 13.42 19.45 -7.98
N THR A 31 14.44 20.30 -8.06
CA THR A 31 15.36 20.37 -9.20
C THR A 31 16.69 19.67 -8.94
N GLU A 32 17.13 19.63 -7.68
CA GLU A 32 18.37 18.99 -7.26
C GLU A 32 18.25 18.44 -5.83
N VAL A 33 18.93 17.32 -5.58
CA VAL A 33 19.15 16.79 -4.23
C VAL A 33 20.64 16.79 -3.96
N ARG A 34 21.08 17.55 -2.97
CA ARG A 34 22.45 17.51 -2.44
C ARG A 34 22.52 16.46 -1.34
N HIS A 35 23.45 15.53 -1.48
CA HIS A 35 23.67 14.48 -0.48
C HIS A 35 24.11 15.07 0.87
N ALA A 36 23.99 14.26 1.92
CA ALA A 36 24.51 14.62 3.23
C ALA A 36 26.03 14.86 3.18
N GLU A 37 26.50 15.90 3.86
CA GLU A 37 27.91 16.27 3.92
C GLU A 37 28.28 16.72 5.34
N GLY A 38 29.31 16.10 5.92
CA GLY A 38 29.75 16.39 7.28
C GLY A 38 28.63 16.22 8.31
N ASN A 39 28.24 17.31 8.97
CA ASN A 39 27.16 17.35 9.96
C ASN A 39 25.80 17.77 9.37
N ARG A 40 25.70 17.96 8.04
CA ARG A 40 24.46 18.37 7.36
C ARG A 40 23.82 17.15 6.70
N GLY A 41 22.55 16.89 7.02
CA GLY A 41 21.73 15.94 6.24
C GLY A 41 21.49 16.44 4.79
N PRO A 42 20.73 15.68 3.97
CA PRO A 42 20.45 16.07 2.59
C PRO A 42 19.80 17.46 2.47
N ARG A 43 20.02 18.13 1.32
CA ARG A 43 19.38 19.41 0.96
C ARG A 43 18.66 19.29 -0.37
N PHE A 44 17.54 20.00 -0.49
CA PHE A 44 16.69 19.99 -1.67
C PHE A 44 16.64 21.41 -2.24
N LEU A 45 16.81 21.54 -3.55
CA LEU A 45 16.61 22.79 -4.27
C LEU A 45 15.25 22.73 -4.98
N LEU A 46 14.56 23.86 -4.98
CA LEU A 46 13.22 23.99 -5.56
C LEU A 46 13.24 24.95 -6.75
N GLU A 47 12.43 24.65 -7.76
CA GLU A 47 12.20 25.55 -8.90
C GLU A 47 11.71 26.92 -8.40
N GLY A 48 12.28 28.01 -8.95
CA GLY A 48 11.92 29.38 -8.59
C GLY A 48 12.58 29.93 -7.31
N GLU A 49 13.28 29.11 -6.52
CA GLU A 49 13.90 29.53 -5.25
C GLU A 49 15.43 29.80 -5.37
N GLY A 50 16.01 29.71 -6.56
CA GLY A 50 17.45 29.89 -6.80
C GLY A 50 18.31 28.84 -6.08
N ASP A 51 19.43 29.26 -5.48
CA ASP A 51 20.36 28.37 -4.75
C ASP A 51 19.96 28.11 -3.28
N LYS A 52 18.74 28.49 -2.89
CA LYS A 52 18.27 28.31 -1.51
C LYS A 52 18.07 26.84 -1.20
N GLU A 53 18.76 26.38 -0.16
CA GLU A 53 18.71 24.98 0.28
C GLU A 53 17.58 24.74 1.30
N PHE A 54 16.76 23.73 1.05
CA PHE A 54 15.68 23.31 1.94
C PHE A 54 15.96 21.99 2.65
N ILE A 55 15.35 21.81 3.81
CA ILE A 55 15.24 20.53 4.53
C ILE A 55 13.81 20.02 4.33
N ARG A 56 13.67 18.76 3.93
CA ARG A 56 12.37 18.12 3.74
C ARG A 56 11.91 17.43 5.02
N LEU A 57 10.90 18.00 5.68
CA LEU A 57 10.35 17.50 6.96
C LEU A 57 8.95 16.86 6.83
N ASN A 58 8.44 16.73 5.60
CA ASN A 58 7.12 16.18 5.28
C ASN A 58 7.23 14.97 4.32
N SER A 59 8.33 14.22 4.40
CA SER A 59 8.57 13.05 3.55
C SER A 59 8.19 11.76 4.26
N ASN A 60 7.70 10.79 3.48
CA ASN A 60 7.53 9.41 3.95
C ASN A 60 8.78 8.53 3.75
N SER A 61 9.92 9.11 3.35
CA SER A 61 11.21 8.40 3.26
C SER A 61 11.81 8.25 4.66
N TYR A 62 11.19 7.41 5.49
CA TYR A 62 11.46 7.33 6.93
C TYR A 62 12.91 6.99 7.29
N LEU A 63 13.54 6.11 6.49
CA LEU A 63 14.91 5.67 6.70
C LEU A 63 15.92 6.37 5.78
N GLY A 64 15.45 7.22 4.86
CA GLY A 64 16.32 7.87 3.86
C GLY A 64 16.94 6.95 2.81
N LEU A 65 16.46 5.70 2.69
CA LEU A 65 17.06 4.68 1.82
C LEU A 65 17.05 5.04 0.32
N GLY A 66 16.13 5.89 -0.12
CA GLY A 66 16.12 6.38 -1.51
C GLY A 66 17.35 7.20 -1.91
N LEU A 67 18.14 7.70 -0.95
CA LEU A 67 19.43 8.36 -1.19
C LEU A 67 20.63 7.48 -0.86
N HIS A 68 20.41 6.23 -0.46
CA HIS A 68 21.48 5.31 -0.12
C HIS A 68 22.23 4.88 -1.40
N PRO A 69 23.56 5.09 -1.50
CA PRO A 69 24.32 4.82 -2.74
C PRO A 69 24.16 3.39 -3.25
N GLY A 70 24.03 2.41 -2.34
CA GLY A 70 23.81 1.02 -2.73
C GLY A 70 22.46 0.77 -3.41
N VAL A 71 21.41 1.48 -3.00
CA VAL A 71 20.05 1.34 -3.57
C VAL A 71 20.04 1.94 -4.99
N ILE A 72 20.60 3.14 -5.14
CA ILE A 72 20.76 3.82 -6.44
C ILE A 72 21.57 2.95 -7.42
N ALA A 73 22.72 2.43 -6.98
CA ALA A 73 23.57 1.58 -7.82
C ALA A 73 22.86 0.29 -8.27
N ALA A 74 21.98 -0.27 -7.44
CA ALA A 74 21.18 -1.44 -7.81
C ALA A 74 20.17 -1.11 -8.92
N GLU A 75 19.52 0.06 -8.84
CA GLU A 75 18.61 0.57 -9.86
C GLU A 75 19.32 0.76 -11.21
N GLU A 76 20.45 1.47 -11.20
CA GLU A 76 21.26 1.76 -12.39
C GLU A 76 21.77 0.48 -13.06
N SER A 77 22.28 -0.47 -12.26
CA SER A 77 22.80 -1.73 -12.77
C SER A 77 21.70 -2.58 -13.41
N ALA A 78 20.53 -2.66 -12.79
CA ALA A 78 19.42 -3.44 -13.33
C ALA A 78 18.83 -2.79 -14.58
N SER A 79 18.70 -1.45 -14.60
CA SER A 79 18.26 -0.69 -15.78
C SER A 79 19.22 -0.88 -16.96
N SER A 80 20.52 -0.87 -16.71
CA SER A 80 21.55 -1.15 -17.72
C SER A 80 21.48 -2.58 -18.27
N LYS A 81 21.13 -3.55 -17.41
CA LYS A 81 21.08 -4.97 -17.77
C LYS A 81 19.78 -5.39 -18.48
N PHE A 82 18.64 -4.88 -18.02
CA PHE A 82 17.32 -5.34 -18.44
C PHE A 82 16.53 -4.30 -19.25
N GLY A 83 17.00 -3.05 -19.30
CA GLY A 83 16.29 -1.93 -19.90
C GLY A 83 15.43 -1.17 -18.89
N ALA A 84 14.91 -0.01 -19.32
CA ALA A 84 14.18 0.93 -18.46
C ALA A 84 12.82 0.44 -17.97
N GLY A 85 12.18 -0.52 -18.67
CA GLY A 85 10.86 -0.99 -18.30
C GLY A 85 10.49 -2.31 -18.96
N PRO A 86 9.44 -2.98 -18.45
CA PRO A 86 9.11 -4.36 -18.82
C PRO A 86 8.47 -4.50 -20.21
N GLY A 87 7.94 -3.42 -20.79
CA GLY A 87 7.31 -3.43 -22.13
C GLY A 87 6.03 -4.27 -22.28
N ALA A 88 5.62 -4.98 -21.23
CA ALA A 88 4.42 -5.81 -21.18
C ALA A 88 3.97 -6.03 -19.73
N VAL A 89 2.74 -6.52 -19.57
CA VAL A 89 2.20 -7.01 -18.29
C VAL A 89 2.83 -8.35 -17.89
N ARG A 90 2.71 -8.72 -16.61
CA ARG A 90 3.42 -9.87 -16.02
C ARG A 90 3.19 -11.20 -16.74
N PHE A 91 1.96 -11.51 -17.15
CA PHE A 91 1.62 -12.82 -17.74
C PHE A 91 1.99 -12.94 -19.24
N ILE A 92 2.23 -11.84 -19.94
CA ILE A 92 2.61 -11.86 -21.36
C ILE A 92 4.13 -12.02 -21.47
N SER A 93 4.87 -10.96 -21.17
CA SER A 93 6.34 -10.92 -21.23
C SER A 93 6.96 -9.92 -20.24
N GLY A 94 6.20 -9.45 -19.24
CA GLY A 94 6.63 -8.41 -18.31
C GLY A 94 7.33 -8.92 -17.05
N SER A 95 7.53 -10.23 -16.92
CA SER A 95 8.15 -10.85 -15.74
C SER A 95 9.64 -11.06 -15.95
N TYR A 96 10.46 -10.40 -15.14
CA TYR A 96 11.91 -10.54 -15.12
C TYR A 96 12.34 -11.24 -13.83
N SER A 97 13.51 -11.86 -13.83
CA SER A 97 14.02 -12.57 -12.65
C SER A 97 14.15 -11.68 -11.41
N VAL A 98 14.43 -10.39 -11.60
CA VAL A 98 14.46 -9.43 -10.49
C VAL A 98 13.09 -9.25 -9.81
N HIS A 99 11.99 -9.33 -10.56
CA HIS A 99 10.63 -9.25 -10.00
C HIS A 99 10.35 -10.47 -9.12
N THR A 100 10.65 -11.67 -9.62
CA THR A 100 10.39 -12.92 -8.87
C THR A 100 11.30 -13.05 -7.66
N ASN A 101 12.55 -12.56 -7.75
CA ASN A 101 13.45 -12.54 -6.59
C ASN A 101 12.96 -11.58 -5.51
N LEU A 102 12.47 -10.40 -5.89
CA LEU A 102 11.87 -9.45 -4.94
C LEU A 102 10.64 -10.05 -4.27
N GLU A 103 9.77 -10.72 -5.04
CA GLU A 103 8.60 -11.42 -4.49
C GLU A 103 8.99 -12.49 -3.47
N GLN A 104 10.05 -13.26 -3.72
CA GLN A 104 10.54 -14.24 -2.75
C GLN A 104 11.13 -13.57 -1.50
N GLU A 105 11.97 -12.56 -1.66
CA GLU A 105 12.58 -11.84 -0.54
C GLU A 105 11.53 -11.15 0.34
N LEU A 106 10.46 -10.61 -0.24
CA LEU A 106 9.33 -10.06 0.51
C LEU A 106 8.55 -11.13 1.27
N ALA A 107 8.36 -12.31 0.68
CA ALA A 107 7.74 -13.44 1.37
C ALA A 107 8.59 -13.89 2.57
N ASP A 108 9.90 -14.04 2.36
CA ASP A 108 10.86 -14.42 3.40
C ASP A 108 10.95 -13.35 4.50
N PHE A 109 10.97 -12.07 4.12
CA PHE A 109 10.99 -10.94 5.05
C PHE A 109 9.81 -10.99 6.02
N HIS A 110 8.60 -11.31 5.53
CA HIS A 110 7.40 -11.44 6.35
C HIS A 110 7.16 -12.84 6.93
N ASN A 111 8.08 -13.79 6.72
CA ASN A 111 7.92 -15.21 7.09
C ASN A 111 6.63 -15.84 6.54
N ARG A 112 6.30 -15.54 5.28
CA ARG A 112 5.09 -16.00 4.57
C ARG A 112 5.46 -16.87 3.38
N GLN A 113 4.48 -17.61 2.87
CA GLN A 113 4.73 -18.58 1.79
C GLN A 113 5.01 -17.92 0.45
N ALA A 114 4.34 -16.80 0.17
CA ALA A 114 4.50 -16.09 -1.09
C ALA A 114 4.21 -14.59 -0.95
N ALA A 115 4.70 -13.83 -1.92
CA ALA A 115 4.30 -12.46 -2.17
C ALA A 115 4.12 -12.20 -3.67
N MET A 116 3.44 -11.12 -4.00
CA MET A 116 3.39 -10.58 -5.36
C MET A 116 3.45 -9.06 -5.33
N ILE A 117 4.09 -8.47 -6.34
CA ILE A 117 4.30 -7.01 -6.45
C ILE A 117 3.31 -6.34 -7.41
N PHE A 118 3.00 -5.09 -7.11
CA PHE A 118 2.15 -4.17 -7.88
C PHE A 118 2.90 -2.84 -8.12
N SER A 119 2.36 -2.02 -9.02
CA SER A 119 2.90 -0.69 -9.33
C SER A 119 2.87 0.31 -8.16
N SER A 120 1.97 0.12 -7.19
CA SER A 120 1.90 0.92 -5.96
C SER A 120 1.12 0.19 -4.87
N ALA A 121 1.29 0.59 -3.60
CA ALA A 121 0.44 0.10 -2.50
C ALA A 121 -1.03 0.47 -2.69
N TYR A 122 -1.32 1.64 -3.30
CA TYR A 122 -2.67 2.05 -3.64
C TYR A 122 -3.34 1.05 -4.59
N ALA A 123 -2.65 0.66 -5.67
CA ALA A 123 -3.12 -0.37 -6.60
C ALA A 123 -3.21 -1.74 -5.93
N THR A 124 -2.27 -2.07 -5.05
CA THR A 124 -2.26 -3.34 -4.29
C THR A 124 -3.54 -3.50 -3.48
N ILE A 125 -3.89 -2.51 -2.64
CA ILE A 125 -5.09 -2.57 -1.79
C ILE A 125 -6.35 -2.64 -2.62
N ILE A 126 -6.51 -1.74 -3.60
CA ILE A 126 -7.73 -1.70 -4.41
C ILE A 126 -7.93 -3.03 -5.14
N SER A 127 -6.86 -3.55 -5.74
CA SER A 127 -6.92 -4.79 -6.50
C SER A 127 -7.14 -6.01 -5.61
N THR A 128 -6.52 -6.04 -4.43
CA THR A 128 -6.70 -7.14 -3.48
C THR A 128 -8.14 -7.17 -2.99
N ILE A 129 -8.69 -6.05 -2.54
CA ILE A 129 -10.09 -5.95 -2.10
C ILE A 129 -11.05 -6.32 -3.24
N ALA A 130 -10.85 -5.76 -4.44
CA ALA A 130 -11.72 -6.06 -5.57
C ALA A 130 -11.71 -7.53 -5.99
N ALA A 131 -10.58 -8.22 -5.82
CA ALA A 131 -10.47 -9.65 -6.12
C ALA A 131 -11.07 -10.54 -5.02
N THR A 132 -10.86 -10.22 -3.74
CA THR A 132 -11.26 -11.07 -2.60
C THR A 132 -12.68 -10.82 -2.11
N VAL A 133 -13.28 -9.66 -2.43
CA VAL A 133 -14.61 -9.27 -1.95
C VAL A 133 -15.67 -9.52 -3.02
N THR A 134 -16.52 -10.51 -2.74
CA THR A 134 -17.65 -10.92 -3.58
C THR A 134 -18.98 -10.40 -3.01
N LYS A 135 -20.08 -10.67 -3.74
CA LYS A 135 -21.47 -10.52 -3.26
C LYS A 135 -21.81 -11.33 -2.01
N ASP A 136 -20.92 -12.17 -1.54
CA ASP A 136 -21.10 -12.99 -0.34
C ASP A 136 -20.19 -12.52 0.81
N THR A 137 -19.49 -11.41 0.63
CA THR A 137 -18.53 -10.85 1.58
C THR A 137 -19.05 -9.54 2.20
N VAL A 138 -19.03 -9.45 3.53
CA VAL A 138 -19.14 -8.17 4.24
C VAL A 138 -17.75 -7.59 4.48
N VAL A 139 -17.58 -6.29 4.24
CA VAL A 139 -16.35 -5.56 4.59
C VAL A 139 -16.56 -4.81 5.90
N ILE A 140 -15.69 -5.02 6.88
CA ILE A 140 -15.70 -4.36 8.19
C ILE A 140 -14.42 -3.53 8.29
N SER A 141 -14.56 -2.20 8.25
CA SER A 141 -13.46 -1.24 8.10
C SER A 141 -13.36 -0.32 9.30
N ASP A 142 -12.14 0.00 9.75
CA ASP A 142 -11.91 1.14 10.66
C ASP A 142 -12.32 2.44 9.96
N GLU A 143 -12.83 3.41 10.72
CA GLU A 143 -13.33 4.69 10.20
C GLU A 143 -12.23 5.61 9.64
N LEU A 144 -10.97 5.44 10.06
CA LEU A 144 -9.85 6.27 9.63
C LEU A 144 -8.95 5.60 8.59
N ASN A 145 -9.37 4.46 8.05
CA ASN A 145 -8.63 3.74 7.01
C ASN A 145 -8.30 4.63 5.79
N HIS A 146 -7.14 4.36 5.20
CA HIS A 146 -6.68 5.10 4.04
C HIS A 146 -7.66 5.04 2.86
N ASN A 147 -7.64 6.10 2.03
CA ASN A 147 -8.55 6.26 0.90
C ASN A 147 -8.50 5.09 -0.11
N CYS A 148 -7.37 4.38 -0.22
CA CYS A 148 -7.28 3.17 -1.06
C CYS A 148 -8.23 2.05 -0.60
N ILE A 149 -8.39 1.83 0.70
CA ILE A 149 -9.30 0.82 1.27
C ILE A 149 -10.75 1.21 0.99
N ILE A 150 -11.08 2.49 1.18
CA ILE A 150 -12.41 3.04 0.91
C ILE A 150 -12.77 2.84 -0.57
N ASN A 151 -11.86 3.17 -1.48
CA ASN A 151 -12.10 3.04 -2.92
C ASN A 151 -12.08 1.58 -3.39
N GLY A 152 -11.23 0.73 -2.83
CA GLY A 152 -11.26 -0.71 -3.07
C GLY A 152 -12.60 -1.31 -2.68
N THR A 153 -13.10 -0.95 -1.50
CA THR A 153 -14.42 -1.39 -1.02
C THR A 153 -15.55 -0.91 -1.93
N ARG A 154 -15.50 0.35 -2.39
CA ARG A 154 -16.49 0.90 -3.35
C ARG A 154 -16.44 0.21 -4.72
N MET A 155 -15.26 -0.21 -5.16
CA MET A 155 -15.08 -0.93 -6.43
C MET A 155 -15.50 -2.40 -6.35
N SER A 156 -15.52 -2.97 -5.14
CA SER A 156 -15.90 -4.36 -4.90
C SER A 156 -17.39 -4.62 -5.05
N SER A 157 -17.77 -5.91 -4.96
CA SER A 157 -19.17 -6.36 -5.00
C SER A 157 -19.75 -6.71 -3.62
N ALA A 158 -19.16 -6.20 -2.53
CA ALA A 158 -19.53 -6.53 -1.16
C ALA A 158 -21.06 -6.52 -0.94
N CYS A 159 -21.60 -7.53 -0.23
CA CYS A 159 -23.00 -7.49 0.19
C CYS A 159 -23.27 -6.47 1.29
N GLY A 160 -22.21 -6.06 1.99
CA GLY A 160 -22.31 -5.10 3.09
C GLY A 160 -20.99 -4.41 3.37
N LYS A 161 -21.10 -3.20 3.90
CA LYS A 161 -19.98 -2.45 4.45
C LYS A 161 -20.37 -1.96 5.85
N VAL A 162 -19.53 -2.25 6.83
CA VAL A 162 -19.63 -1.71 8.19
C VAL A 162 -18.39 -0.89 8.48
N ILE A 163 -18.60 0.30 9.04
CA ILE A 163 -17.51 1.15 9.52
C ILE A 163 -17.60 1.14 11.04
N TYR A 164 -16.57 0.62 11.71
CA TYR A 164 -16.51 0.67 13.17
C TYR A 164 -15.69 1.89 13.62
N PRO A 165 -16.03 2.51 14.76
CA PRO A 165 -15.30 3.68 15.23
C PRO A 165 -13.84 3.35 15.53
N HIS A 166 -12.95 4.31 15.33
CA HIS A 166 -11.51 4.13 15.29
C HIS A 166 -10.97 3.41 16.52
N LEU A 167 -10.27 2.30 16.30
CA LEU A 167 -9.68 1.44 17.34
C LEU A 167 -10.69 0.91 18.40
N LYS A 168 -11.99 0.93 18.12
CA LYS A 168 -13.02 0.39 19.03
C LYS A 168 -13.26 -1.09 18.78
N MET A 169 -12.46 -1.93 19.44
CA MET A 169 -12.51 -3.38 19.31
C MET A 169 -13.87 -4.00 19.69
N ASP A 170 -14.57 -3.45 20.67
CA ASP A 170 -15.94 -3.90 21.02
C ASP A 170 -16.92 -3.70 19.86
N ALA A 171 -16.75 -2.61 19.09
CA ALA A 171 -17.57 -2.31 17.93
C ALA A 171 -17.20 -3.22 16.74
N LEU A 172 -15.92 -3.56 16.58
CA LEU A 172 -15.48 -4.58 15.63
C LEU A 172 -16.12 -5.95 15.93
N ALA A 173 -16.03 -6.44 17.17
CA ALA A 173 -16.64 -7.69 17.61
C ALA A 173 -18.16 -7.69 17.41
N THR A 174 -18.83 -6.59 17.78
CA THR A 174 -20.27 -6.40 17.56
C THR A 174 -20.63 -6.45 16.07
N SER A 175 -19.78 -5.89 15.20
CA SER A 175 -19.99 -5.90 13.74
C SER A 175 -19.94 -7.31 13.17
N LEU A 176 -18.97 -8.13 13.59
CA LEU A 176 -18.88 -9.53 13.19
C LEU A 176 -20.12 -10.31 13.62
N LYS A 177 -20.48 -10.23 14.90
CA LYS A 177 -21.68 -10.90 15.43
C LYS A 177 -22.95 -10.52 14.67
N ASN A 178 -23.12 -9.24 14.33
CA ASN A 178 -24.30 -8.74 13.63
C ASN A 178 -24.41 -9.21 12.17
N TRP A 179 -23.29 -9.62 11.56
CA TRP A 179 -23.23 -10.11 10.17
C TRP A 179 -23.18 -11.63 10.05
N SER A 180 -23.11 -12.35 11.17
CA SER A 180 -23.33 -13.80 11.20
C SER A 180 -24.63 -14.18 10.48
N GLY A 181 -24.55 -15.15 9.58
CA GLY A 181 -25.67 -15.62 8.76
C GLY A 181 -26.14 -14.66 7.65
N LYS A 182 -25.55 -13.46 7.51
CA LYS A 182 -25.88 -12.48 6.45
C LYS A 182 -24.82 -12.42 5.33
N ALA A 183 -23.63 -12.93 5.60
CA ALA A 183 -22.53 -13.04 4.66
C ALA A 183 -21.84 -14.40 4.85
N ARG A 184 -21.26 -14.95 3.78
CA ARG A 184 -20.44 -16.18 3.85
C ARG A 184 -19.04 -15.86 4.38
N ARG A 185 -18.50 -14.69 4.03
CA ARG A 185 -17.18 -14.18 4.47
C ARG A 185 -17.32 -12.84 5.18
N ALA A 186 -16.52 -12.61 6.22
CA ALA A 186 -16.21 -11.27 6.69
C ALA A 186 -14.76 -10.92 6.35
N LEU A 187 -14.56 -9.74 5.75
CA LEU A 187 -13.24 -9.15 5.56
C LEU A 187 -13.08 -7.98 6.53
N ILE A 188 -12.25 -8.17 7.55
CA ILE A 188 -11.82 -7.11 8.45
C ILE A 188 -10.64 -6.41 7.78
N VAL A 189 -10.73 -5.10 7.60
CA VAL A 189 -9.69 -4.31 6.93
C VAL A 189 -9.27 -3.12 7.79
N THR A 190 -7.96 -2.94 7.95
CA THR A 190 -7.38 -1.84 8.73
C THR A 190 -6.06 -1.36 8.16
N ASP A 191 -5.75 -0.07 8.28
CA ASP A 191 -4.37 0.41 8.26
C ASP A 191 -3.62 -0.20 9.46
N GLY A 192 -2.33 -0.51 9.28
CA GLY A 192 -1.44 -0.89 10.37
C GLY A 192 -1.09 0.32 11.23
N VAL A 193 -0.57 1.38 10.61
CA VAL A 193 -0.32 2.70 11.22
C VAL A 193 -1.14 3.75 10.50
N PHE A 194 -1.92 4.53 11.25
CA PHE A 194 -2.80 5.56 10.70
C PHE A 194 -2.03 6.85 10.46
N SER A 195 -1.76 7.11 9.19
CA SER A 195 -0.81 8.13 8.70
C SER A 195 -0.91 9.53 9.32
N MET A 196 -2.14 10.00 9.60
CA MET A 196 -2.38 11.37 10.08
C MET A 196 -2.28 11.52 11.59
N ARG A 197 -2.36 10.40 12.34
CA ARG A 197 -2.34 10.41 13.82
C ARG A 197 -1.10 9.76 14.39
N GLY A 198 -0.52 8.80 13.68
CA GLY A 198 0.63 8.01 14.12
C GLY A 198 0.31 6.96 15.17
N ASP A 199 -0.98 6.75 15.50
CA ASP A 199 -1.42 5.56 16.24
C ASP A 199 -1.46 4.33 15.33
N HIS A 200 -1.54 3.15 15.93
CA HIS A 200 -1.47 1.87 15.24
C HIS A 200 -2.62 0.95 15.64
N ALA A 201 -3.01 0.06 14.73
CA ALA A 201 -4.00 -0.97 15.00
C ALA A 201 -3.46 -1.98 16.04
N PRO A 202 -4.25 -2.41 17.03
CA PRO A 202 -3.89 -3.49 17.94
C PRO A 202 -4.12 -4.84 17.23
N LEU A 203 -3.22 -5.22 16.33
CA LEU A 203 -3.40 -6.39 15.46
C LEU A 203 -3.52 -7.70 16.25
N ASP A 204 -2.85 -7.80 17.40
CA ASP A 204 -2.99 -8.91 18.34
C ASP A 204 -4.45 -9.13 18.76
N LYS A 205 -5.15 -8.05 19.11
CA LYS A 205 -6.56 -8.06 19.50
C LYS A 205 -7.49 -8.26 18.31
N ILE A 206 -7.19 -7.65 17.16
CA ILE A 206 -7.99 -7.83 15.94
C ILE A 206 -7.97 -9.30 15.52
N MET A 207 -6.80 -9.95 15.55
CA MET A 207 -6.66 -11.37 15.23
C MET A 207 -7.32 -12.29 16.26
N GLU A 208 -7.28 -11.94 17.54
CA GLU A 208 -8.03 -12.65 18.59
C GLU A 208 -9.54 -12.62 18.30
N ILE A 209 -10.08 -11.43 18.04
CA ILE A 209 -11.50 -11.24 17.70
C ILE A 209 -11.85 -11.97 16.41
N ALA A 210 -11.05 -11.84 15.34
CA ALA A 210 -11.31 -12.53 14.08
C ALA A 210 -11.44 -14.05 14.30
N ARG A 211 -10.54 -14.66 15.08
CA ARG A 211 -10.60 -16.10 15.44
C ARG A 211 -11.80 -16.45 16.29
N GLU A 212 -12.16 -15.61 17.27
CA GLU A 212 -13.32 -15.85 18.14
C GLU A 212 -14.60 -15.99 17.31
N TYR A 213 -14.78 -15.14 16.29
CA TYR A 213 -15.99 -15.09 15.47
C TYR A 213 -15.90 -15.88 14.14
N ASP A 214 -14.73 -16.43 13.79
CA ASP A 214 -14.49 -17.13 12.52
C ASP A 214 -15.51 -18.22 12.22
N HIS A 215 -15.84 -19.03 13.24
CA HIS A 215 -16.80 -20.13 13.15
C HIS A 215 -18.22 -19.71 12.72
N MET A 216 -18.54 -18.41 12.72
CA MET A 216 -19.83 -17.87 12.29
C MET A 216 -19.92 -17.64 10.77
N TYR A 217 -18.82 -17.83 10.04
CA TYR A 217 -18.69 -17.55 8.61
C TYR A 217 -18.25 -18.81 7.85
N GLU A 218 -18.97 -19.16 6.78
CA GLU A 218 -18.65 -20.34 5.94
C GLU A 218 -17.30 -20.19 5.21
N GLU A 219 -16.92 -18.95 4.89
CA GLU A 219 -15.70 -18.57 4.17
C GLU A 219 -14.80 -17.65 5.03
N ASN A 220 -14.82 -17.89 6.34
CA ASN A 220 -13.96 -17.28 7.37
C ASN A 220 -14.20 -15.78 7.68
N ALA A 221 -13.70 -15.37 8.85
CA ALA A 221 -13.43 -13.98 9.20
C ALA A 221 -11.94 -13.68 8.91
N VAL A 222 -11.68 -13.04 7.77
CA VAL A 222 -10.35 -12.81 7.21
C VAL A 222 -9.86 -11.40 7.56
N VAL A 223 -8.59 -11.25 7.93
CA VAL A 223 -7.96 -9.97 8.25
C VAL A 223 -7.00 -9.53 7.14
N LEU A 224 -7.25 -8.34 6.60
CA LEU A 224 -6.39 -7.65 5.63
C LEU A 224 -5.83 -6.36 6.24
N VAL A 225 -4.50 -6.22 6.23
CA VAL A 225 -3.81 -5.04 6.80
C VAL A 225 -3.05 -4.29 5.72
N ASP A 226 -3.27 -2.96 5.64
CA ASP A 226 -2.36 -2.05 4.93
C ASP A 226 -1.29 -1.54 5.90
N ASP A 227 -0.14 -2.20 5.94
CA ASP A 227 0.95 -1.83 6.82
C ASP A 227 1.98 -0.89 6.14
N SER A 228 1.55 -0.13 5.13
CA SER A 228 2.44 0.75 4.36
C SER A 228 3.23 1.75 5.22
N HIS A 229 2.69 2.15 6.38
CA HIS A 229 3.37 3.08 7.30
C HIS A 229 4.14 2.37 8.43
N GLY A 230 3.95 1.06 8.62
CA GLY A 230 4.68 0.28 9.62
C GLY A 230 5.86 -0.49 9.05
N VAL A 231 5.75 -1.08 7.85
CA VAL A 231 6.83 -1.88 7.26
C VAL A 231 8.15 -1.09 7.14
N ALA A 232 9.25 -1.74 7.53
CA ALA A 232 10.60 -1.23 7.76
C ALA A 232 10.75 -0.11 8.81
N ALA A 233 9.66 0.47 9.33
CA ALA A 233 9.69 1.53 10.34
C ALA A 233 9.36 1.05 11.77
N MET A 234 8.61 -0.05 11.90
CA MET A 234 8.10 -0.58 13.16
C MET A 234 8.51 -2.05 13.35
N GLY A 235 8.61 -2.47 14.61
CA GLY A 235 9.09 -3.80 14.99
C GLY A 235 10.62 -3.88 15.06
N GLU A 236 11.14 -4.86 15.80
CA GLU A 236 12.59 -5.01 16.02
C GLU A 236 13.36 -5.31 14.73
N THR A 237 12.73 -6.01 13.78
CA THR A 237 13.33 -6.36 12.48
C THR A 237 12.72 -5.57 11.33
N GLY A 238 11.87 -4.58 11.61
CA GLY A 238 11.20 -3.78 10.61
C GLY A 238 10.02 -4.50 9.94
N ARG A 239 9.52 -5.62 10.48
CA ARG A 239 8.39 -6.35 9.88
C ARG A 239 7.04 -5.67 10.08
N GLY A 240 7.04 -4.51 10.73
CA GLY A 240 5.89 -3.64 10.83
C GLY A 240 5.04 -3.90 12.07
N VAL A 241 3.76 -3.54 11.98
CA VAL A 241 2.85 -3.52 13.13
C VAL A 241 2.55 -4.92 13.65
N GLU A 242 2.58 -5.93 12.78
CA GLU A 242 2.40 -7.33 13.18
C GLU A 242 3.47 -7.76 14.20
N GLU A 243 4.74 -7.47 13.91
CA GLU A 243 5.86 -7.73 14.83
C GLU A 243 5.79 -6.84 16.07
N PHE A 244 5.52 -5.54 15.89
CA PHE A 244 5.45 -4.58 16.99
C PHE A 244 4.39 -4.95 18.04
N THR A 245 3.22 -5.39 17.59
CA THR A 245 2.11 -5.81 18.47
C THR A 245 2.22 -7.26 18.94
N ARG A 246 3.23 -8.01 18.45
CA ARG A 246 3.39 -9.46 18.69
C ARG A 246 2.15 -10.26 18.29
N SER A 247 1.48 -9.80 17.22
CA SER A 247 0.34 -10.49 16.65
C SER A 247 0.77 -11.80 16.01
N THR A 248 -0.14 -12.77 15.98
CA THR A 248 -0.05 -13.86 14.99
C THR A 248 -0.13 -13.29 13.58
N PRO A 249 0.43 -13.98 12.56
CA PRO A 249 0.31 -13.53 11.18
C PRO A 249 -1.12 -13.22 10.76
N VAL A 250 -1.36 -12.02 10.22
CA VAL A 250 -2.65 -11.67 9.60
C VAL A 250 -2.86 -12.47 8.32
N ASP A 251 -4.07 -12.58 7.78
CA ASP A 251 -4.28 -13.41 6.59
C ASP A 251 -3.64 -12.79 5.34
N ILE A 252 -3.81 -11.48 5.17
CA ILE A 252 -3.30 -10.74 4.01
C ILE A 252 -2.61 -9.47 4.50
N LEU A 253 -1.30 -9.38 4.29
CA LEU A 253 -0.52 -8.20 4.60
C LEU A 253 -0.14 -7.48 3.31
N VAL A 254 -0.43 -6.19 3.27
CA VAL A 254 -0.03 -5.28 2.19
C VAL A 254 1.00 -4.30 2.72
N GLY A 255 2.06 -4.08 1.94
CA GLY A 255 3.07 -3.08 2.22
C GLY A 255 3.37 -2.20 1.00
N THR A 256 4.14 -1.15 1.25
CA THR A 256 4.63 -0.25 0.19
C THR A 256 6.15 -0.30 0.13
N LEU A 257 6.68 -0.18 -1.08
CA LEU A 257 8.11 0.07 -1.32
C LEU A 257 8.41 1.58 -1.36
N GLY A 258 7.36 2.42 -1.47
CA GLY A 258 7.47 3.85 -1.69
C GLY A 258 7.61 4.74 -0.45
N LYS A 259 7.90 4.16 0.73
CA LYS A 259 8.07 4.90 1.99
C LYS A 259 9.40 4.58 2.65
N ALA A 260 9.42 3.73 3.68
CA ALA A 260 10.63 3.38 4.41
C ALA A 260 11.72 2.80 3.49
N PHE A 261 11.35 1.90 2.57
CA PHE A 261 12.25 1.32 1.57
C PHE A 261 12.74 2.32 0.51
N GLY A 262 12.04 3.45 0.31
CA GLY A 262 12.52 4.57 -0.49
C GLY A 262 12.51 4.39 -2.02
N VAL A 263 11.73 3.45 -2.54
CA VAL A 263 11.62 3.16 -3.99
C VAL A 263 10.18 3.44 -4.46
N ASN A 264 9.60 2.60 -5.30
CA ASN A 264 8.22 2.63 -5.77
C ASN A 264 7.67 1.21 -5.83
N GLY A 265 6.35 1.09 -5.79
CA GLY A 265 5.67 -0.20 -5.80
C GLY A 265 4.90 -0.48 -4.52
N GLY A 266 4.06 -1.50 -4.60
CA GLY A 266 3.41 -2.12 -3.45
C GLY A 266 3.50 -3.62 -3.57
N TYR A 267 3.20 -4.31 -2.49
CA TYR A 267 3.21 -5.76 -2.49
C TYR A 267 2.15 -6.30 -1.53
N VAL A 268 1.71 -7.51 -1.82
CA VAL A 268 0.88 -8.31 -0.92
C VAL A 268 1.59 -9.60 -0.63
N THR A 269 1.53 -10.05 0.62
CA THR A 269 2.13 -11.30 1.07
C THR A 269 1.14 -12.11 1.90
N SER A 270 1.09 -13.41 1.64
CA SER A 270 0.10 -14.33 2.20
C SER A 270 0.51 -15.80 1.95
N SER A 271 -0.44 -16.73 2.07
CA SER A 271 -0.30 -18.12 1.64
C SER A 271 -0.18 -18.24 0.11
N ASN A 272 0.36 -19.36 -0.37
CA ASN A 272 0.43 -19.65 -1.82
C ASN A 272 -0.95 -19.58 -2.46
N ALA A 273 -1.98 -20.16 -1.82
CA ALA A 273 -3.34 -20.20 -2.36
C ALA A 273 -3.92 -18.79 -2.58
N ILE A 274 -3.68 -17.87 -1.64
CA ILE A 274 -4.14 -16.48 -1.76
C ILE A 274 -3.36 -15.74 -2.85
N ILE A 275 -2.03 -15.89 -2.88
CA ILE A 275 -1.20 -15.22 -3.89
C ILE A 275 -1.51 -15.73 -5.30
N ASP A 276 -1.68 -17.03 -5.49
CA ASP A 276 -2.05 -17.62 -6.79
C ASP A 276 -3.44 -17.13 -7.23
N PHE A 277 -4.41 -17.10 -6.32
CA PHE A 277 -5.72 -16.52 -6.60
C PHE A 277 -5.61 -15.05 -7.05
N LEU A 278 -4.82 -14.24 -6.33
CA LEU A 278 -4.65 -12.83 -6.65
C LEU A 278 -3.96 -12.63 -7.99
N ARG A 279 -2.97 -13.44 -8.37
CA ARG A 279 -2.33 -13.37 -9.70
C ARG A 279 -3.33 -13.57 -10.84
N GLU A 280 -4.35 -14.39 -10.63
CA GLU A 280 -5.38 -14.71 -11.62
C GLU A 280 -6.60 -13.76 -11.60
N LYS A 281 -6.80 -13.02 -10.51
CA LYS A 281 -8.03 -12.21 -10.30
C LYS A 281 -7.82 -10.73 -10.04
N SER A 282 -6.61 -10.29 -9.72
CA SER A 282 -6.31 -8.89 -9.41
C SER A 282 -6.35 -7.99 -10.65
N PRO A 283 -7.37 -7.11 -10.80
CA PRO A 283 -7.53 -6.31 -12.02
C PRO A 283 -6.36 -5.34 -12.27
N MET A 284 -5.74 -4.80 -11.21
CA MET A 284 -4.60 -3.88 -11.34
C MET A 284 -3.24 -4.60 -11.39
N TYR A 285 -3.24 -5.94 -11.40
CA TYR A 285 -2.04 -6.76 -11.63
C TYR A 285 -2.03 -7.33 -13.04
N ILE A 286 -3.14 -7.95 -13.47
CA ILE A 286 -3.21 -8.70 -14.73
C ILE A 286 -3.00 -7.79 -15.94
N TYR A 287 -3.64 -6.60 -15.92
CA TYR A 287 -3.67 -5.68 -17.05
C TYR A 287 -2.85 -4.40 -16.81
N SER A 288 -1.91 -4.43 -15.87
CA SER A 288 -0.98 -3.33 -15.61
C SER A 288 0.46 -3.80 -15.75
N ASN A 289 1.32 -2.92 -16.25
CA ASN A 289 2.75 -3.16 -16.19
C ASN A 289 3.20 -3.20 -14.71
N PRO A 290 4.17 -4.06 -14.36
CA PRO A 290 4.80 -4.03 -13.04
C PRO A 290 5.70 -2.80 -12.89
N ILE A 291 6.24 -2.62 -11.68
CA ILE A 291 7.38 -1.73 -11.46
C ILE A 291 8.55 -2.10 -12.40
N THR A 292 9.42 -1.14 -12.66
CA THR A 292 10.59 -1.34 -13.51
C THR A 292 11.57 -2.33 -12.88
N THR A 293 12.46 -2.90 -13.71
CA THR A 293 13.52 -3.78 -13.24
C THR A 293 14.53 -3.05 -12.35
N GLY A 294 14.74 -1.76 -12.61
CA GLY A 294 15.49 -0.84 -11.75
C GLY A 294 14.87 -0.73 -10.36
N GLU A 295 13.59 -0.33 -10.29
CA GLU A 295 12.86 -0.19 -9.02
C GLU A 295 12.83 -1.51 -8.24
N ALA A 296 12.64 -2.64 -8.93
CA ALA A 296 12.66 -3.95 -8.27
C ALA A 296 14.04 -4.30 -7.69
N ALA A 297 15.13 -3.98 -8.39
CA ALA A 297 16.48 -4.22 -7.87
C ALA A 297 16.83 -3.30 -6.69
N ALA A 298 16.45 -2.03 -6.77
CA ALA A 298 16.59 -1.07 -5.69
C ALA A 298 15.84 -1.53 -4.45
N ALA A 299 14.59 -1.98 -4.60
CA ALA A 299 13.76 -2.46 -3.50
C ALA A 299 14.32 -3.71 -2.81
N ARG A 300 14.98 -4.61 -3.55
CA ARG A 300 15.68 -5.77 -2.97
C ARG A 300 16.92 -5.38 -2.17
N LYS A 301 17.54 -4.26 -2.55
CA LYS A 301 18.75 -3.78 -1.91
C LYS A 301 18.46 -2.96 -0.64
N ALA A 302 17.30 -2.30 -0.61
CA ALA A 302 16.77 -1.57 0.53
C ALA A 302 16.37 -2.52 1.66
#